data_AF-A0A9W6VVK1-F1
#
_entry.id   AF-A0A9W6VVK1-F1
#
_cell.length_a   1.000
_cell.length_b   1.000
_cell.length_c   1.000
_cell.angle_alpha   90.00
_cell.angle_beta   90.00
_cell.angle_gamma   90.00
#
_symmetry.space_group_name_H-M   'P 1'
#
loop_
_entity.id
_entity.type
_entity.pdbx_description
1 polymer ?
#
loop_
_entity_poly.entity_id
_entity_poly.type
_entity_poly.pdbx_seq_one_letter_code
_entity_poly.pdbx_strand_id
1 'polypeptide(L)'
;MSRSKDIGTRAETAVVRYLRAHGFPHAERRALTGTQDQGDITGTPGVCWEVKAWKRTAGDGQITAWLAETETERINARADIGVLVVRRAGVGDPNAGRWWAIMPIHDLEHILAAGLARLFDEPQEPFVVDNAAPVRMLLADVVQLLRAAGYGDPLSTDADA
;
A
#
# COMPACT_ATOMS: atom_id res chain seq x y z
N MET A 1 7.03 -26.08 7.95
CA MET A 1 7.11 -24.72 7.35
C MET A 1 8.57 -24.31 7.29
N SER A 2 9.00 -23.59 6.23
CA SER A 2 10.37 -23.09 6.13
C SER A 2 10.49 -21.70 6.75
N ARG A 3 11.64 -21.39 7.35
CA ARG A 3 11.89 -20.12 8.07
C ARG A 3 11.59 -18.87 7.22
N SER A 4 11.82 -18.90 5.91
CA SER A 4 11.51 -17.78 5.01
C SER A 4 10.01 -17.59 4.82
N LYS A 5 9.25 -18.69 4.66
CA LYS A 5 7.78 -18.64 4.56
C LYS A 5 7.15 -18.12 5.85
N ASP A 6 7.71 -18.45 7.00
CA ASP A 6 7.27 -17.94 8.30
C ASP A 6 7.49 -16.43 8.43
N ILE A 7 8.62 -15.91 7.93
CA ILE A 7 8.92 -14.48 7.98
C ILE A 7 7.96 -13.68 7.11
N GLY A 8 7.70 -14.12 5.87
CA GLY A 8 6.70 -13.50 4.98
C GLY A 8 5.32 -13.50 5.62
N THR A 9 4.86 -14.68 6.06
CA THR A 9 3.56 -14.85 6.73
C THR A 9 3.36 -13.90 7.91
N ARG A 10 4.36 -13.74 8.78
CA ARG A 10 4.25 -12.81 9.90
C ARG A 10 4.20 -11.34 9.45
N ALA A 11 4.95 -10.98 8.42
CA ALA A 11 4.97 -9.62 7.92
C ALA A 11 3.65 -9.23 7.25
N GLU A 12 3.13 -10.09 6.37
CA GLU A 12 1.79 -9.92 5.78
C GLU A 12 0.72 -9.82 6.87
N THR A 13 0.79 -10.67 7.91
CA THR A 13 -0.12 -10.62 9.06
C THR A 13 -0.03 -9.29 9.80
N ALA A 14 1.17 -8.72 9.94
CA ALA A 14 1.38 -7.44 10.61
C ALA A 14 0.74 -6.28 9.83
N VAL A 15 0.91 -6.27 8.51
CA VAL A 15 0.29 -5.28 7.62
C VAL A 15 -1.24 -5.43 7.64
N VAL A 16 -1.77 -6.65 7.53
CA VAL A 16 -3.23 -6.90 7.64
C VAL A 16 -3.80 -6.38 8.96
N ARG A 17 -3.15 -6.67 10.09
CA ARG A 17 -3.60 -6.16 11.40
C ARG A 17 -3.60 -4.64 11.44
N TYR A 18 -2.57 -4.01 10.86
CA TYR A 18 -2.50 -2.57 10.76
C TYR A 18 -3.65 -2.01 9.91
N LEU A 19 -3.84 -2.53 8.69
CA LEU A 19 -4.90 -2.10 7.76
C LEU A 19 -6.29 -2.22 8.37
N ARG A 20 -6.61 -3.35 9.00
CA ARG A 20 -7.91 -3.56 9.69
C ARG A 20 -8.19 -2.53 10.77
N ALA A 21 -7.17 -2.16 11.53
CA ALA A 21 -7.31 -1.15 12.58
C ALA A 21 -7.38 0.29 12.04
N HIS A 22 -7.08 0.52 10.76
CA HIS A 22 -6.93 1.84 10.17
C HIS A 22 -7.75 2.00 8.88
N GLY A 23 -9.01 1.56 8.91
CA GLY A 23 -10.00 1.85 7.86
C GLY A 23 -10.07 0.84 6.72
N PHE A 24 -9.43 -0.32 6.83
CA PHE A 24 -9.63 -1.44 5.89
C PHE A 24 -10.10 -2.69 6.64
N PRO A 25 -11.32 -2.70 7.21
CA PRO A 25 -11.78 -3.72 8.16
C PRO A 25 -11.80 -5.14 7.60
N HIS A 26 -11.97 -5.26 6.28
CA HIS A 26 -12.01 -6.52 5.55
C HIS A 26 -10.65 -7.02 5.08
N ALA A 27 -9.56 -6.28 5.36
CA ALA A 27 -8.23 -6.69 4.93
C ALA A 27 -7.87 -8.09 5.45
N GLU A 28 -7.40 -8.93 4.54
CA GLU A 28 -6.95 -10.29 4.84
C GLU A 28 -5.80 -10.69 3.92
N ARG A 29 -5.01 -11.68 4.34
CA ARG A 29 -3.93 -12.21 3.50
C ARG A 29 -4.56 -12.94 2.32
N ARG A 30 -4.05 -12.70 1.12
CA ARG A 30 -4.51 -13.41 -0.06
C ARG A 30 -4.04 -14.86 0.00
N ALA A 31 -4.97 -15.79 -0.20
CA ALA A 31 -4.59 -17.18 -0.42
C ALA A 31 -4.03 -17.34 -1.84
N LEU A 32 -2.95 -18.11 -1.99
CA LEU A 32 -2.38 -18.46 -3.30
C LEU A 32 -3.45 -19.18 -4.13
N THR A 33 -4.12 -18.44 -5.01
CA THR A 33 -5.23 -18.95 -5.82
C THR A 33 -5.12 -18.36 -7.23
N GLY A 34 -5.26 -19.21 -8.25
CA GLY A 34 -5.05 -18.84 -9.64
C GLY A 34 -3.60 -18.96 -10.11
N THR A 35 -3.37 -18.62 -11.39
CA THR A 35 -2.07 -18.72 -12.06
C THR A 35 -1.27 -17.41 -12.04
N GLN A 36 -1.93 -16.30 -11.73
CA GLN A 36 -1.33 -14.96 -11.72
C GLN A 36 -1.36 -14.41 -10.30
N ASP A 37 -0.23 -13.84 -9.88
CA ASP A 37 -0.13 -13.17 -8.59
C ASP A 37 -0.90 -11.84 -8.61
N GLN A 38 -1.63 -11.56 -7.54
CA GLN A 38 -2.53 -10.42 -7.38
C GLN A 38 -2.21 -9.64 -6.08
N GLY A 39 -0.99 -9.82 -5.58
CA GLY A 39 -0.48 -9.23 -4.35
C GLY A 39 -0.85 -10.01 -3.10
N ASP A 40 -0.28 -9.59 -1.98
CA ASP A 40 -0.29 -10.29 -0.70
C ASP A 40 -1.58 -10.10 0.12
N ILE A 41 -2.34 -9.03 -0.13
CA ILE A 41 -3.49 -8.63 0.69
C ILE A 41 -4.73 -8.44 -0.19
N THR A 42 -5.88 -8.90 0.30
CA THR A 42 -7.20 -8.70 -0.30
C THR A 42 -8.18 -8.12 0.72
N GLY A 43 -9.43 -7.90 0.32
CA GLY A 43 -10.42 -7.17 1.14
C GLY A 43 -10.17 -5.66 1.21
N THR A 44 -9.36 -5.13 0.29
CA THR A 44 -9.03 -3.71 0.09
C THR A 44 -9.33 -3.30 -1.36
N PRO A 45 -10.60 -3.08 -1.73
CA PRO A 45 -10.98 -2.76 -3.11
C PRO A 45 -10.17 -1.61 -3.69
N GLY A 46 -9.71 -1.75 -4.94
CA GLY A 46 -8.92 -0.73 -5.65
C GLY A 46 -7.43 -0.66 -5.27
N VAL A 47 -6.97 -1.41 -4.27
CA VAL A 47 -5.57 -1.35 -3.81
C VAL A 47 -4.91 -2.73 -3.85
N CYS A 48 -3.77 -2.82 -4.54
CA CYS A 48 -2.87 -3.98 -4.54
C CYS A 48 -1.71 -3.73 -3.58
N TRP A 49 -1.41 -4.70 -2.71
CA TRP A 49 -0.36 -4.59 -1.70
C TRP A 49 0.67 -5.69 -1.89
N GLU A 50 1.94 -5.33 -1.89
CA GLU A 50 3.06 -6.28 -1.94
C GLU A 50 3.97 -6.07 -0.71
N VAL A 51 4.25 -7.12 0.06
CA VAL A 51 4.88 -7.03 1.39
C VAL A 51 6.24 -7.71 1.42
N LYS A 52 7.31 -6.90 1.47
CA LYS A 52 8.68 -7.40 1.55
C LYS A 52 9.24 -7.27 2.97
N ALA A 53 9.53 -8.42 3.58
CA ALA A 53 10.12 -8.52 4.91
C ALA A 53 11.63 -8.79 4.85
N TRP A 54 12.44 -7.74 4.79
CA TRP A 54 13.90 -7.87 4.81
C TRP A 54 14.48 -7.67 6.22
N LYS A 55 15.70 -8.17 6.45
CA LYS A 55 16.43 -7.96 7.73
C LYS A 55 17.31 -6.71 7.72
N ARG A 56 17.60 -6.18 6.54
CA ARG A 56 18.47 -5.01 6.31
C ARG A 56 17.68 -3.95 5.55
N THR A 57 18.25 -2.75 5.46
CA THR A 57 17.75 -1.75 4.51
C THR A 57 17.93 -2.28 3.09
N ALA A 58 16.87 -2.23 2.28
CA ALA A 58 16.94 -2.59 0.87
C ALA A 58 17.68 -1.49 0.08
N GLY A 59 18.53 -1.89 -0.87
CA GLY A 59 19.16 -0.96 -1.80
C GLY A 59 18.21 -0.56 -2.94
N ASP A 60 18.55 0.52 -3.64
CA ASP A 60 17.66 1.10 -4.67
C ASP A 60 17.30 0.10 -5.78
N GLY A 61 18.27 -0.70 -6.25
CA GLY A 61 18.00 -1.75 -7.25
C GLY A 61 17.00 -2.82 -6.80
N GLN A 62 16.95 -3.14 -5.49
CA GLN A 62 15.94 -4.07 -4.95
C GLN A 62 14.57 -3.41 -4.92
N ILE A 63 14.51 -2.13 -4.51
CA ILE A 63 13.26 -1.38 -4.51
C ILE A 63 12.68 -1.27 -5.92
N THR A 64 13.51 -0.97 -6.92
CA THR A 64 13.08 -0.92 -8.33
C THR A 64 12.53 -2.26 -8.80
N ALA A 65 13.22 -3.37 -8.49
CA ALA A 65 12.75 -4.70 -8.86
C ALA A 65 11.39 -5.04 -8.22
N TRP A 66 11.23 -4.76 -6.91
CA TRP A 66 9.99 -5.02 -6.21
C TRP A 66 8.84 -4.11 -6.65
N LEU A 67 9.10 -2.86 -7.06
CA LEU A 67 8.08 -2.00 -7.64
C LEU A 67 7.58 -2.53 -8.99
N ALA A 68 8.47 -3.09 -9.82
CA ALA A 68 8.06 -3.73 -11.07
C ALA A 68 7.20 -4.99 -10.84
N GLU A 69 7.53 -5.79 -9.81
CA GLU A 69 6.69 -6.91 -9.35
C GLU A 69 5.31 -6.40 -8.90
N THR A 70 5.30 -5.38 -8.02
CA THR A 70 4.07 -4.77 -7.47
C THR A 70 3.16 -4.24 -8.59
N GLU A 71 3.74 -3.61 -9.62
CA GLU A 71 2.97 -3.10 -10.76
C GLU A 71 2.33 -4.23 -11.58
N THR A 72 3.07 -5.33 -11.78
CA THR A 72 2.54 -6.52 -12.47
C THR A 72 1.35 -7.10 -11.70
N GLU A 73 1.48 -7.21 -10.38
CA GLU A 73 0.41 -7.70 -9.50
C GLU A 73 -0.80 -6.76 -9.47
N ARG A 74 -0.57 -5.44 -9.43
CA ARG A 74 -1.64 -4.43 -9.51
C ARG A 74 -2.48 -4.60 -10.77
N ILE A 75 -1.82 -4.79 -11.92
CA ILE A 75 -2.48 -5.04 -13.22
C ILE A 75 -3.30 -6.35 -13.15
N ASN A 76 -2.70 -7.44 -12.65
CA ASN A 76 -3.38 -8.73 -12.52
C ASN A 76 -4.60 -8.65 -11.58
N ALA A 77 -4.48 -7.88 -10.50
CA ALA A 77 -5.56 -7.63 -9.54
C ALA A 77 -6.63 -6.66 -10.06
N ARG A 78 -6.38 -5.99 -11.20
CA ARG A 78 -7.19 -4.86 -11.70
C ARG A 78 -7.40 -3.78 -10.63
N ALA A 79 -6.35 -3.52 -9.85
CA ALA A 79 -6.36 -2.49 -8.83
C ALA A 79 -5.98 -1.13 -9.42
N ASP A 80 -6.49 -0.07 -8.82
CA ASP A 80 -6.19 1.31 -9.21
C ASP A 80 -4.76 1.67 -8.78
N ILE A 81 -4.37 1.27 -7.56
CA ILE A 81 -3.08 1.63 -6.94
C ILE A 81 -2.28 0.39 -6.53
N GLY A 82 -0.95 0.43 -6.75
CA GLY A 82 0.00 -0.55 -6.24
C GLY A 82 0.84 0.01 -5.10
N VAL A 83 0.91 -0.70 -3.97
CA VAL A 83 1.68 -0.27 -2.79
C VAL A 83 2.68 -1.33 -2.38
N LEU A 84 3.97 -1.03 -2.54
CA LEU A 84 5.05 -1.83 -1.99
C LEU A 84 5.28 -1.47 -0.53
N VAL A 85 5.08 -2.42 0.38
CA VAL A 85 5.32 -2.28 1.81
C VAL A 85 6.61 -3.01 2.19
N VAL A 86 7.61 -2.26 2.65
CA VAL A 86 8.91 -2.82 3.06
C VAL A 86 9.13 -2.64 4.55
N ARG A 87 9.34 -3.75 5.27
CA ARG A 87 9.68 -3.68 6.69
C ARG A 87 10.98 -2.90 6.90
N ARG A 88 10.93 -1.91 7.78
CA ARG A 88 12.10 -1.09 8.13
C ARG A 88 13.00 -1.81 9.13
N ALA A 89 14.32 -1.71 8.93
CA ALA A 89 15.29 -2.27 9.87
C ALA A 89 15.07 -1.70 11.29
N GLY A 90 15.03 -2.57 12.29
CA GLY A 90 14.77 -2.19 13.68
C GLY A 90 13.30 -1.86 14.02
N VAL A 91 12.36 -1.95 13.07
CA VAL A 91 10.92 -1.72 13.32
C VAL A 91 10.17 -3.05 13.27
N GLY A 92 9.86 -3.58 14.45
CA GLY A 92 9.20 -4.89 14.59
C GLY A 92 7.74 -4.89 14.13
N ASP A 93 7.21 -6.10 13.90
CA ASP A 93 5.87 -6.41 13.39
C ASP A 93 4.73 -5.62 14.08
N PRO A 94 4.70 -5.39 15.41
CA PRO A 94 3.64 -4.57 16.05
C PRO A 94 3.60 -3.10 15.61
N ASN A 95 4.65 -2.60 14.95
CA ASN A 95 4.79 -1.21 14.52
C ASN A 95 4.72 -1.08 12.99
N ALA A 96 3.93 -1.93 12.31
CA ALA A 96 3.85 -1.98 10.85
C ALA A 96 3.50 -0.61 10.21
N GLY A 97 2.73 0.25 10.87
CA GLY A 97 2.48 1.63 10.40
C GLY A 97 3.74 2.47 10.19
N ARG A 98 4.86 2.12 10.83
CA ARG A 98 6.17 2.78 10.68
C ARG A 98 7.07 2.12 9.63
N TRP A 99 6.57 1.11 8.92
CA TRP A 99 7.25 0.52 7.76
C TRP A 99 7.19 1.45 6.57
N TRP A 100 8.02 1.20 5.57
CA TRP A 100 7.99 2.01 4.35
C TRP A 100 6.85 1.55 3.45
N ALA A 101 6.06 2.50 2.99
CA ALA A 101 5.23 2.35 1.79
C ALA A 101 5.93 3.07 0.65
N ILE A 102 5.99 2.42 -0.51
CA ILE A 102 6.68 2.90 -1.70
C ILE A 102 5.77 2.68 -2.90
N MET A 103 5.68 3.69 -3.75
CA MET A 103 4.92 3.66 -5.01
C MET A 103 5.58 4.62 -6.02
N PRO A 104 5.29 4.48 -7.32
CA PRO A 104 5.61 5.51 -8.29
C PRO A 104 4.95 6.86 -7.95
N ILE A 105 5.59 7.96 -8.31
CA ILE A 105 5.07 9.31 -8.03
C ILE A 105 3.71 9.59 -8.69
N HIS A 106 3.40 9.00 -9.84
CA HIS A 106 2.10 9.16 -10.51
C HIS A 106 0.94 8.51 -9.72
N ASP A 107 1.19 7.42 -9.00
CA ASP A 107 0.16 6.82 -8.12
C ASP A 107 -0.16 7.76 -6.95
N LEU A 108 0.87 8.42 -6.39
CA LEU A 108 0.66 9.42 -5.34
C LEU A 108 -0.11 10.64 -5.88
N GLU A 109 0.21 11.11 -7.08
CA GLU A 109 -0.54 12.18 -7.75
C GLU A 109 -2.02 11.81 -7.90
N HIS A 110 -2.31 10.60 -8.38
CA HIS A 110 -3.68 10.10 -8.50
C HIS A 110 -4.43 10.10 -7.16
N ILE A 111 -3.80 9.62 -6.09
CA ILE A 111 -4.37 9.62 -4.74
C ILE A 111 -4.65 11.05 -4.25
N LEU A 112 -3.69 11.97 -4.43
CA LEU A 112 -3.85 13.36 -3.98
C LEU A 112 -4.94 14.09 -4.76
N ALA A 113 -4.99 13.93 -6.07
CA ALA A 113 -6.03 14.51 -6.92
C ALA A 113 -7.42 14.01 -6.51
N ALA A 114 -7.58 12.69 -6.30
CA ALA A 114 -8.82 12.09 -5.83
C ALA A 114 -9.23 12.60 -4.44
N GLY A 115 -8.28 12.74 -3.51
CA GLY A 115 -8.56 13.28 -2.17
C GLY A 115 -8.98 14.75 -2.18
N LEU A 116 -8.28 15.58 -2.96
CA LEU A 116 -8.58 17.02 -3.07
C LEU A 116 -9.94 17.26 -3.75
N ALA A 117 -10.26 16.52 -4.81
CA ALA A 117 -11.55 16.62 -5.48
C ALA A 117 -12.72 16.35 -4.50
N ARG A 118 -12.53 15.45 -3.53
CA ARG A 118 -13.53 15.15 -2.49
C ARG A 118 -13.65 16.23 -1.42
N LEU A 119 -12.60 17.02 -1.19
CA LEU A 119 -12.60 18.11 -0.21
C LEU A 119 -13.17 19.41 -0.78
N PHE A 120 -12.90 19.69 -2.05
CA PHE A 120 -13.22 20.99 -2.66
C PHE A 120 -14.42 20.95 -3.61
N ASP A 121 -15.01 19.78 -3.89
CA ASP A 121 -16.13 19.59 -4.86
C ASP A 121 -15.84 20.24 -6.24
N GLU A 122 -14.57 20.35 -6.58
CA GLU A 122 -14.06 21.02 -7.77
C GLU A 122 -13.13 20.07 -8.53
N PRO A 123 -13.29 19.89 -9.85
CA PRO A 123 -12.39 19.08 -10.65
C PRO A 123 -10.98 19.69 -10.57
N GLN A 124 -10.05 18.95 -9.96
CA GLN A 124 -8.65 19.34 -10.00
C GLN A 124 -8.07 18.85 -11.33
N GLU A 125 -7.52 19.78 -12.12
CA GLU A 125 -6.71 19.42 -13.28
C GLU A 125 -5.49 18.62 -12.78
N PRO A 126 -5.32 17.36 -13.21
CA PRO A 126 -4.17 16.56 -12.80
C PRO A 126 -2.88 17.21 -13.32
N PHE A 127 -1.87 17.32 -12.47
CA PHE A 127 -0.54 17.70 -12.94
C PHE A 127 0.20 16.41 -13.28
N VAL A 128 0.36 16.14 -14.58
CA VAL A 128 0.94 14.88 -15.03
C VAL A 128 2.43 14.83 -14.70
N VAL A 129 2.81 13.86 -13.86
CA VAL A 129 4.22 13.49 -13.65
C VAL A 129 4.51 12.22 -14.43
N ASP A 130 5.06 12.34 -15.64
CA ASP A 130 5.39 11.20 -16.52
C ASP A 130 6.66 10.42 -16.08
N ASN A 131 6.91 10.35 -14.78
CA ASN A 131 8.06 9.65 -14.21
C ASN A 131 7.59 8.55 -13.25
N ALA A 132 8.29 7.42 -13.23
CA ALA A 132 8.08 6.34 -12.28
C ALA A 132 8.99 6.47 -11.04
N ALA A 133 9.35 7.70 -10.67
CA ALA A 133 10.26 7.94 -9.54
C ALA A 133 9.63 7.38 -8.25
N PRO A 134 10.35 6.51 -7.50
CA PRO A 134 9.82 5.96 -6.26
C PRO A 134 9.63 7.05 -5.21
N VAL A 135 8.41 7.21 -4.71
CA VAL A 135 8.12 8.02 -3.53
C VAL A 135 8.00 7.09 -2.33
N ARG A 136 8.66 7.45 -1.23
CA ARG A 136 8.69 6.69 0.01
C ARG A 136 8.05 7.49 1.14
N MET A 137 7.13 6.87 1.86
CA MET A 137 6.47 7.43 3.05
C MET A 137 6.24 6.32 4.09
N LEU A 138 5.67 6.65 5.26
CA LEU A 138 5.26 5.60 6.20
C LEU A 138 4.00 4.91 5.70
N LEU A 139 3.83 3.64 6.05
CA LEU A 139 2.56 2.93 5.82
C LEU A 139 1.37 3.68 6.45
N ALA A 140 1.58 4.34 7.59
CA ALA A 140 0.57 5.17 8.22
C ALA A 140 0.12 6.37 7.38
N ASP A 141 1.05 6.95 6.62
CA ASP A 141 0.76 8.14 5.81
C ASP A 141 -0.02 7.73 4.55
N VAL A 142 0.45 6.70 3.83
CA VAL A 142 -0.25 6.23 2.62
C VAL A 142 -1.67 5.74 2.93
N VAL A 143 -1.88 5.09 4.07
CA VAL A 143 -3.21 4.61 4.48
C VAL A 143 -4.18 5.77 4.71
N GLN A 144 -3.71 6.88 5.30
CA GLN A 144 -4.53 8.08 5.45
C GLN A 144 -4.83 8.74 4.10
N LEU A 145 -3.83 8.84 3.22
CA LEU A 145 -4.01 9.40 1.87
C LEU A 145 -4.99 8.58 1.03
N LEU A 146 -4.87 7.25 1.06
CA LEU A 146 -5.82 6.33 0.41
C LEU A 146 -7.25 6.55 0.92
N ARG A 147 -7.44 6.67 2.25
CA ARG A 147 -8.76 6.94 2.82
C ARG A 147 -9.31 8.30 2.45
N ALA A 148 -8.48 9.33 2.40
CA ALA A 148 -8.87 10.64 1.91
C ALA A 148 -9.31 10.58 0.43
N ALA A 149 -8.68 9.74 -0.39
CA ALA A 149 -9.04 9.49 -1.78
C ALA A 149 -10.29 8.60 -1.96
N GLY A 150 -10.85 8.04 -0.88
CA GLY A 150 -12.06 7.23 -0.92
C GLY A 150 -11.84 5.72 -0.92
N TYR A 151 -10.61 5.24 -0.70
CA TYR A 151 -10.32 3.82 -0.49
C TYR A 151 -10.49 3.44 0.98
N GLY A 152 -11.17 2.33 1.25
CA GLY A 152 -11.48 1.92 2.64
C GLY A 152 -12.55 2.79 3.29
N ASP A 153 -12.65 2.72 4.61
CA ASP A 153 -13.62 3.49 5.39
C ASP A 153 -13.25 4.98 5.35
N PRO A 154 -14.24 5.89 5.20
CA PRO A 154 -14.00 7.33 5.21
C PRO A 154 -13.21 7.78 6.45
N LEU A 155 -12.34 8.79 6.29
CA LEU A 155 -11.80 9.50 7.45
C LEU A 155 -12.96 10.20 8.17
N SER A 156 -12.98 10.11 9.51
CA SER A 156 -13.91 10.92 10.30
C SER A 156 -13.63 12.39 9.99
N THR A 157 -14.62 13.10 9.47
CA THR A 157 -14.56 14.55 9.39
C THR A 157 -14.81 15.08 10.81
N ASP A 158 -14.03 16.06 11.25
CA ASP A 158 -14.26 16.75 12.54
C ASP A 158 -15.63 17.45 12.64
N ALA A 159 -16.51 17.26 11.63
CA ALA A 159 -17.89 17.72 11.63
C ALA A 159 -18.84 16.84 12.47
N ASP A 160 -18.39 15.65 12.92
CA ASP A 160 -19.17 14.69 13.71
C ASP A 160 -18.76 14.62 15.20
N ALA A 161 -17.95 15.58 15.70
CA ALA A 161 -17.46 15.65 17.09
C ALA A 161 -18.11 16.79 17.90
#